data_AF-D2U178-F1
#
_entry.id   AF-D2U178-F1
#
_cell.length_a   1.000
_cell.length_b   1.000
_cell.length_c   1.000
_cell.angle_alpha   90.00
_cell.angle_beta   90.00
_cell.angle_gamma   90.00
#
_symmetry.space_group_name_H-M   'P 1'
#
loop_
_entity.id
_entity.type
_entity.pdbx_description
1 polymer ?
#
loop_
_entity_poly.entity_id
_entity_poly.type
_entity_poly.pdbx_seq_one_letter_code
_entity_poly.pdbx_strand_id
1 'polypeptide(L)'
;MMLAMLGVKPGTIPYDVISIIMAVIAAISAMQIAGGLDYLVDQTEKLLRKNPKYITILAPIVTYFLTLFAGTGNISLATLPVIAEVAKENGIKPCRPLSTAVVAAQIGITASPISAAVVYIASIMENPAMVSHTTSYISLLAILLPATFLAIVMISFIISWCFDSKLADDQTYQQRLAAGLIELRGCQAKKIKAGAKKSVLFFLLGVICVVIFAMINSPSLGLIETPLMNTTNAILIIMLSVATLITLSCQVKTDAILNS
;
A
#
# COMPACT_ATOMS: atom_id res chain seq x y z
N MET A 1 22.69 -9.07 22.21
CA MET A 1 23.88 -9.44 23.01
C MET A 1 24.68 -8.22 23.47
N MET A 2 25.08 -7.30 22.59
CA MET A 2 25.83 -6.07 22.95
C MET A 2 25.07 -5.11 23.90
N LEU A 3 23.74 -4.99 23.76
CA LEU A 3 22.89 -4.16 24.67
C LEU A 3 22.76 -4.74 26.08
N ALA A 4 22.83 -6.07 26.24
CA ALA A 4 22.73 -6.73 27.55
C ALA A 4 24.02 -6.54 28.38
N MET A 5 25.18 -6.36 27.72
CA MET A 5 26.44 -6.01 28.38
C MET A 5 26.45 -4.57 28.93
N LEU A 6 25.58 -3.70 28.43
CA LEU A 6 25.43 -2.30 28.87
C LEU A 6 24.41 -2.12 30.01
N GLY A 7 23.91 -3.21 30.61
CA GLY A 7 22.94 -3.15 31.72
C GLY A 7 21.53 -2.70 31.32
N VAL A 8 21.25 -2.60 30.02
CA VAL A 8 19.93 -2.25 29.51
C VAL A 8 19.04 -3.50 29.57
N LYS A 9 17.95 -3.43 30.34
CA LYS A 9 16.95 -4.50 30.41
C LYS A 9 16.44 -4.84 29.00
N PRO A 10 16.35 -6.13 28.62
CA PRO A 10 15.74 -6.52 27.35
C PRO A 10 14.34 -5.92 27.24
N GLY A 11 14.04 -5.25 26.13
CA GLY A 11 12.69 -4.77 25.85
C GLY A 11 11.69 -5.93 25.78
N THR A 12 10.44 -5.68 26.14
CA THR A 12 9.35 -6.64 25.98
C THR A 12 9.07 -6.90 24.51
N ILE A 13 8.89 -8.15 24.11
CA ILE A 13 8.53 -8.51 22.74
C ILE A 13 7.14 -7.93 22.42
N PRO A 14 6.98 -7.15 21.33
CA PRO A 14 5.70 -6.52 20.99
C PRO A 14 4.74 -7.53 20.31
N TYR A 15 4.16 -8.44 21.10
CA TYR A 15 3.22 -9.47 20.62
C TYR A 15 2.01 -8.89 19.88
N ASP A 16 1.55 -7.71 20.29
CA ASP A 16 0.45 -6.98 19.67
C ASP A 16 0.73 -6.66 18.19
N VAL A 17 1.93 -6.16 17.90
CA VAL A 17 2.36 -5.80 16.53
C VAL A 17 2.49 -7.05 15.67
N ILE A 18 3.07 -8.12 16.22
CA ILE A 18 3.22 -9.40 15.52
C ILE A 18 1.83 -9.95 15.14
N SER A 19 0.87 -9.88 16.05
CA SER A 19 -0.49 -10.36 15.83
C SER A 19 -1.23 -9.55 14.75
N ILE A 20 -1.05 -8.23 14.71
CA ILE A 20 -1.58 -7.38 13.63
C ILE A 20 -0.97 -7.80 12.28
N ILE A 21 0.35 -7.95 12.20
CA ILE A 21 1.04 -8.33 10.96
C ILE A 21 0.50 -9.66 10.44
N MET A 22 0.36 -10.67 11.30
CA MET A 22 -0.19 -11.97 10.92
C MET A 22 -1.62 -11.88 10.40
N ALA A 23 -2.49 -11.11 11.07
CA ALA A 23 -3.88 -10.94 10.64
C ALA A 23 -3.99 -10.20 9.29
N VAL A 24 -3.19 -9.16 9.08
CA VAL A 24 -3.16 -8.39 7.84
C VAL A 24 -2.61 -9.23 6.68
N ILE A 25 -1.54 -10.00 6.91
CA ILE A 25 -1.00 -10.94 5.90
C ILE A 25 -2.06 -11.97 5.52
N ALA A 26 -2.75 -12.58 6.49
CA ALA A 26 -3.81 -13.54 6.20
C ALA A 26 -4.93 -12.95 5.32
N ALA A 27 -5.36 -11.71 5.61
CA ALA A 27 -6.35 -11.00 4.80
C ALA A 27 -5.84 -10.68 3.38
N ILE A 28 -4.59 -10.25 3.24
CA ILE A 28 -3.97 -9.94 1.95
C ILE A 28 -3.79 -11.22 1.13
N SER A 29 -3.30 -12.32 1.71
CA SER A 29 -3.15 -13.61 1.03
C SER A 29 -4.50 -14.15 0.55
N ALA A 30 -5.54 -14.07 1.39
CA ALA A 30 -6.91 -14.42 0.98
C ALA A 30 -7.39 -13.58 -0.21
N MET A 31 -7.13 -12.26 -0.20
CA MET A 31 -7.45 -11.36 -1.31
C MET A 31 -6.66 -11.69 -2.58
N GLN A 32 -5.36 -11.98 -2.45
CA GLN A 32 -4.48 -12.31 -3.58
C GLN A 32 -4.92 -13.59 -4.27
N ILE A 33 -5.24 -14.65 -3.53
CA ILE A 33 -5.65 -15.93 -4.12
C ILE A 33 -7.04 -15.85 -4.76
N ALA A 34 -7.94 -15.04 -4.19
CA ALA A 34 -9.21 -14.69 -4.82
C ALA A 34 -9.03 -13.91 -6.14
N GLY A 35 -7.81 -13.47 -6.48
CA GLY A 35 -7.48 -12.72 -7.69
C GLY A 35 -7.59 -11.21 -7.52
N GLY A 36 -7.76 -10.71 -6.29
CA GLY A 36 -7.95 -9.28 -6.04
C GLY A 36 -6.78 -8.41 -6.47
N LEU A 37 -5.54 -8.91 -6.33
CA LEU A 37 -4.35 -8.20 -6.81
C LEU A 37 -4.36 -8.06 -8.34
N ASP A 38 -4.72 -9.12 -9.07
CA ASP A 38 -4.86 -9.06 -10.53
C ASP A 38 -5.92 -8.04 -10.95
N TYR A 39 -7.03 -7.92 -10.21
CA TYR A 39 -8.05 -6.90 -10.43
C TYR A 39 -7.53 -5.48 -10.19
N LEU A 40 -6.77 -5.25 -9.11
CA LEU A 40 -6.17 -3.94 -8.84
C LEU A 40 -5.16 -3.54 -9.92
N VAL A 41 -4.37 -4.49 -10.42
CA VAL A 41 -3.42 -4.28 -11.51
C VAL A 41 -4.14 -3.96 -12.82
N ASP A 42 -5.18 -4.71 -13.20
CA ASP A 42 -6.01 -4.42 -14.39
C ASP A 42 -6.68 -3.04 -14.30
N GLN A 43 -7.18 -2.68 -13.12
CA GLN A 43 -7.79 -1.36 -12.91
C GLN A 43 -6.76 -0.23 -13.00
N THR A 44 -5.54 -0.46 -12.53
CA THR A 44 -4.40 0.46 -12.65
C THR A 44 -4.00 0.62 -14.11
N GLU A 45 -3.92 -0.47 -14.86
CA GLU A 45 -3.62 -0.45 -16.29
C GLU A 45 -4.65 0.40 -17.06
N LYS A 46 -5.94 0.13 -16.85
CA LYS A 46 -7.03 0.90 -17.48
C LYS A 46 -6.93 2.41 -17.17
N LEU A 47 -6.60 2.76 -15.93
CA LEU A 47 -6.50 4.14 -15.50
C LEU A 47 -5.27 4.85 -16.10
N LEU A 48 -4.12 4.17 -16.14
CA LEU A 48 -2.90 4.71 -16.74
C LEU A 48 -3.02 4.84 -18.28
N ARG A 49 -3.62 3.85 -18.95
CA ARG A 49 -3.87 3.88 -20.40
C ARG A 49 -4.89 4.94 -20.81
N LYS A 50 -5.81 5.35 -19.93
CA LYS A 50 -6.79 6.41 -20.21
C LYS A 50 -6.13 7.80 -20.30
N ASN A 51 -5.07 8.04 -19.53
CA ASN A 51 -4.36 9.33 -19.48
C ASN A 51 -2.83 9.16 -19.62
N PRO A 52 -2.35 8.57 -20.72
CA PRO A 52 -0.97 8.10 -20.81
C PRO A 52 0.05 9.24 -20.89
N LYS A 53 -0.36 10.42 -21.39
CA LYS A 53 0.47 11.63 -21.44
C LYS A 53 0.95 12.07 -20.05
N TYR A 54 0.21 11.72 -19.01
CA TYR A 54 0.51 12.10 -17.62
C TYR A 54 1.06 10.94 -16.79
N ILE A 55 1.57 9.86 -17.41
CA ILE A 55 1.98 8.66 -16.67
C ILE A 55 3.03 8.94 -15.58
N THR A 56 3.95 9.88 -15.81
CA THR A 56 4.99 10.28 -14.85
C THR A 56 4.40 10.84 -13.55
N ILE A 57 3.21 11.45 -13.63
CA ILE A 57 2.49 12.00 -12.48
C ILE A 57 1.47 10.98 -11.94
N LEU A 58 0.80 10.26 -12.83
CA LEU A 58 -0.28 9.37 -12.46
C LEU A 58 0.21 8.06 -11.83
N ALA A 59 1.32 7.50 -12.30
CA ALA A 59 1.91 6.28 -11.76
C ALA A 59 2.24 6.37 -10.25
N PRO A 60 2.97 7.39 -9.75
CA PRO A 60 3.24 7.52 -8.33
C PRO A 60 1.99 7.76 -7.48
N ILE A 61 1.03 8.57 -7.96
CA ILE A 61 -0.22 8.82 -7.23
C ILE A 61 -1.04 7.53 -7.08
N VAL A 62 -1.20 6.76 -8.16
CA VAL A 62 -1.94 5.49 -8.11
C VAL A 62 -1.22 4.48 -7.22
N THR A 63 0.11 4.38 -7.33
CA THR A 63 0.91 3.47 -6.50
C THR A 63 0.83 3.85 -5.02
N TYR A 64 0.81 5.15 -4.69
CA TYR A 64 0.58 5.64 -3.34
C TYR A 64 -0.77 5.18 -2.79
N PHE A 65 -1.87 5.41 -3.52
CA PHE A 65 -3.19 5.00 -3.05
C PHE A 65 -3.31 3.48 -2.90
N LEU A 66 -2.80 2.71 -3.85
CA LEU A 66 -2.76 1.25 -3.75
C LEU A 66 -2.01 0.80 -2.51
N THR A 67 -0.86 1.43 -2.22
CA THR A 67 -0.04 1.07 -1.06
C THR A 67 -0.66 1.54 0.26
N LEU A 68 -1.27 2.73 0.27
CA LEU A 68 -1.99 3.28 1.42
C LEU A 68 -3.12 2.33 1.85
N PHE A 69 -3.92 1.84 0.89
CA PHE A 69 -5.02 0.93 1.18
C PHE A 69 -4.54 -0.50 1.44
N ALA A 70 -3.55 -1.01 0.70
CA ALA A 70 -3.03 -2.35 0.91
C ALA A 70 -2.18 -2.50 2.18
N GLY A 71 -1.60 -1.41 2.69
CA GLY A 71 -0.70 -1.41 3.84
C GLY A 71 0.66 -2.07 3.57
N THR A 72 0.99 -2.38 2.31
CA THR A 72 2.24 -3.07 1.94
C THR A 72 2.78 -2.57 0.60
N GLY A 73 4.11 -2.41 0.53
CA GLY A 73 4.81 -2.03 -0.70
C GLY A 73 4.87 -3.14 -1.75
N ASN A 74 4.56 -4.40 -1.40
CA ASN A 74 4.57 -5.52 -2.35
C ASN A 74 3.56 -5.30 -3.50
N ILE A 75 2.50 -4.52 -3.27
CA ILE A 75 1.53 -4.20 -4.31
C ILE A 75 2.16 -3.45 -5.49
N SER A 76 3.19 -2.64 -5.22
CA SER A 76 3.90 -1.88 -6.26
C SER A 76 4.62 -2.80 -7.25
N LEU A 77 5.15 -3.94 -6.81
CA LEU A 77 5.87 -4.88 -7.68
C LEU A 77 4.95 -5.44 -8.77
N ALA A 78 3.66 -5.61 -8.48
CA ALA A 78 2.68 -6.06 -9.45
C ALA A 78 2.28 -4.97 -10.46
N THR A 79 2.41 -3.69 -10.10
CA THR A 79 2.08 -2.55 -10.96
C THR A 79 3.26 -2.02 -11.77
N LEU A 80 4.51 -2.27 -11.35
CA LEU A 80 5.71 -1.84 -12.10
C LEU A 80 5.73 -2.33 -13.55
N PRO A 81 5.41 -3.60 -13.88
CA PRO A 81 5.38 -4.06 -15.28
C PRO A 81 4.38 -3.29 -16.12
N VAL A 82 3.20 -3.00 -15.57
CA VAL A 82 2.15 -2.22 -16.25
C VAL A 82 2.60 -0.78 -16.48
N ILE A 83 3.21 -0.14 -15.48
CA ILE A 83 3.76 1.21 -15.62
C ILE A 83 4.84 1.25 -16.71
N ALA A 84 5.74 0.26 -16.74
CA ALA A 84 6.78 0.17 -17.75
C ALA A 84 6.20 -0.03 -19.17
N GLU A 85 5.15 -0.83 -19.30
CA GLU A 85 4.47 -1.11 -20.57
C GLU A 85 3.79 0.14 -21.13
N VAL A 86 2.92 0.77 -20.33
CA VAL A 86 2.21 1.99 -20.74
C VAL A 86 3.20 3.15 -21.00
N ALA A 87 4.30 3.24 -20.25
CA ALA A 87 5.35 4.23 -20.52
C ALA A 87 6.01 4.00 -21.89
N LYS A 88 6.42 2.75 -22.19
CA LYS A 88 7.06 2.39 -23.46
C LYS A 88 6.16 2.67 -24.66
N GLU A 89 4.90 2.24 -24.61
CA GLU A 89 3.93 2.44 -25.69
C GLU A 89 3.71 3.92 -26.04
N ASN A 90 3.86 4.81 -25.05
CA ASN A 90 3.65 6.25 -25.21
C ASN A 90 4.96 7.02 -25.44
N GLY A 91 6.08 6.31 -25.68
CA GLY A 91 7.37 6.95 -25.93
C GLY A 91 7.93 7.71 -24.72
N ILE A 92 7.51 7.36 -23.50
CA ILE A 92 7.96 7.96 -22.25
C ILE A 92 9.03 7.06 -21.64
N LYS A 93 10.13 7.65 -21.16
CA LYS A 93 11.22 6.90 -20.54
C LYS A 93 10.75 6.22 -19.25
N PRO A 94 10.69 4.88 -19.16
CA PRO A 94 10.06 4.17 -18.04
C PRO A 94 10.80 4.37 -16.72
N CYS A 95 12.11 4.69 -16.75
CA CYS A 95 12.88 4.93 -15.53
C CYS A 95 12.28 6.01 -14.62
N ARG A 96 11.56 7.01 -15.17
CA ARG A 96 10.94 8.09 -14.40
C ARG A 96 9.69 7.65 -13.64
N PRO A 97 8.61 7.17 -14.29
CA PRO A 97 7.42 6.72 -13.57
C PRO A 97 7.69 5.50 -12.69
N LEU A 98 8.68 4.65 -13.03
CA LEU A 98 9.04 3.50 -12.19
C LEU A 98 9.73 3.94 -10.89
N SER A 99 10.71 4.84 -10.95
CA SER A 99 11.42 5.28 -9.74
C SER A 99 10.50 6.04 -8.79
N THR A 100 9.64 6.92 -9.33
CA THR A 100 8.67 7.66 -8.53
C THR A 100 7.60 6.76 -7.93
N ALA A 101 7.13 5.73 -8.65
CA ALA A 101 6.18 4.76 -8.13
C ALA A 101 6.72 3.96 -6.94
N VAL A 102 7.97 3.48 -7.00
CA VAL A 102 8.57 2.74 -5.87
C VAL A 102 8.71 3.63 -4.63
N VAL A 103 9.17 4.87 -4.80
CA VAL A 103 9.27 5.83 -3.68
C VAL A 103 7.90 6.15 -3.10
N ALA A 104 6.90 6.37 -3.96
CA ALA A 104 5.52 6.61 -3.55
C ALA A 104 4.92 5.43 -2.78
N ALA A 105 5.28 4.19 -3.12
CA ALA A 105 4.88 3.01 -2.36
C ALA A 105 5.41 3.07 -0.92
N GLN A 106 6.71 3.31 -0.74
CA GLN A 106 7.30 3.29 0.60
C GLN A 106 6.82 4.44 1.49
N ILE A 107 6.61 5.61 0.89
CA ILE A 107 5.97 6.74 1.57
C ILE A 107 4.50 6.41 1.88
N GLY A 108 3.80 5.67 1.02
CA GLY A 108 2.43 5.21 1.26
C GLY A 108 2.29 4.28 2.47
N ILE A 109 3.27 3.41 2.72
CA ILE A 109 3.25 2.51 3.89
C ILE A 109 3.27 3.30 5.19
N THR A 110 4.00 4.41 5.24
CA THR A 110 4.11 5.23 6.46
C THR A 110 2.87 6.08 6.72
N ALA A 111 2.04 6.33 5.71
CA ALA A 111 0.76 7.02 5.87
C ALA A 111 -0.43 6.06 6.02
N SER A 112 -0.22 4.76 5.88
CA SER A 112 -1.31 3.78 5.91
C SER A 112 -1.80 3.52 7.34
N PRO A 113 -3.11 3.63 7.60
CA PRO A 113 -3.68 3.38 8.94
C PRO A 113 -3.59 1.92 9.39
N ILE A 114 -3.48 0.98 8.44
CA ILE A 114 -3.39 -0.46 8.73
C ILE A 114 -1.93 -0.89 8.91
N SER A 115 -0.99 -0.04 8.51
CA SER A 115 0.43 -0.37 8.59
C SER A 115 0.84 -0.58 10.04
N ALA A 116 1.35 -1.78 10.32
CA ALA A 116 1.82 -2.15 11.64
C ALA A 116 2.90 -1.18 12.17
N ALA A 117 3.69 -0.58 11.29
CA ALA A 117 4.69 0.42 11.66
C ALA A 117 4.04 1.70 12.22
N VAL A 118 2.95 2.17 11.59
CA VAL A 118 2.23 3.38 12.01
C VAL A 118 1.51 3.14 13.33
N VAL A 119 0.85 1.98 13.46
CA VAL A 119 0.19 1.57 14.72
C VAL A 119 1.21 1.45 15.85
N TYR A 120 2.39 0.89 15.58
CA TYR A 120 3.45 0.79 16.58
C TYR A 120 3.96 2.17 17.03
N ILE A 121 4.24 3.08 16.08
CA ILE A 121 4.67 4.45 16.42
C ILE A 121 3.60 5.16 17.25
N ALA A 122 2.33 5.04 16.85
CA ALA A 122 1.23 5.60 17.63
C ALA A 122 1.15 5.02 19.04
N SER A 123 1.32 3.70 19.20
CA SER A 123 1.31 3.05 20.52
C SER A 123 2.42 3.54 21.45
N ILE A 124 3.58 3.93 20.90
CA ILE A 124 4.67 4.54 21.66
C ILE A 124 4.33 5.98 22.03
N MET A 125 3.79 6.74 21.08
CA MET A 125 3.47 8.17 21.27
C MET A 125 2.28 8.42 22.20
N GLU A 126 1.36 7.47 22.28
CA GLU A 126 0.23 7.50 23.22
C GLU A 126 0.65 7.09 24.63
N ASN A 127 1.81 6.46 24.81
CA ASN A 127 2.29 6.04 26.13
C ASN A 127 2.84 7.25 26.91
N PRO A 128 2.16 7.70 27.98
CA PRO A 128 2.53 8.91 28.72
C PRO A 128 3.89 8.78 29.45
N ALA A 129 4.45 7.57 29.55
CA ALA A 129 5.77 7.34 30.12
C ALA A 129 6.93 7.64 29.15
N MET A 130 6.68 7.74 27.83
CA MET A 130 7.73 7.95 26.83
C MET A 130 7.68 9.31 26.13
N VAL A 131 6.53 9.99 26.04
CA VAL A 131 6.40 11.28 25.32
C VAL A 131 5.51 12.25 26.10
N SER A 132 6.00 13.48 26.33
CA SER A 132 5.30 14.52 27.12
C SER A 132 4.07 15.14 26.42
N HIS A 133 3.92 14.93 25.11
CA HIS A 133 2.75 15.37 24.34
C HIS A 133 2.01 14.15 23.78
N THR A 134 0.88 13.79 24.40
CA THR A 134 0.03 12.68 23.96
C THR A 134 -0.60 13.03 22.61
N THR A 135 0.04 12.61 21.53
CA THR A 135 -0.49 12.81 20.18
C THR A 135 -1.36 11.61 19.87
N SER A 136 -2.68 11.84 19.76
CA SER A 136 -3.63 10.79 19.36
C SER A 136 -3.25 10.17 18.01
N TYR A 137 -3.46 8.87 17.85
CA TYR A 137 -3.37 8.14 16.58
C TYR A 137 -4.00 8.90 15.40
N ILE A 138 -5.16 9.54 15.61
CA ILE A 138 -5.83 10.32 14.56
C ILE A 138 -5.08 11.60 14.21
N SER A 139 -4.51 12.30 15.20
CA SER A 139 -3.70 13.49 14.94
C SER A 139 -2.44 13.12 14.15
N LEU A 140 -1.83 11.97 14.46
CA LEU A 140 -0.71 11.44 13.69
C LEU A 140 -1.12 11.19 12.23
N LEU A 141 -2.22 10.46 12.01
CA LEU A 141 -2.69 10.15 10.66
C LEU A 141 -3.11 11.41 9.89
N ALA A 142 -3.73 12.38 10.57
CA ALA A 142 -4.15 13.66 10.01
C ALA A 142 -2.96 14.53 9.57
N ILE A 143 -1.76 14.33 10.12
CA ILE A 143 -0.54 15.01 9.68
C ILE A 143 0.14 14.19 8.57
N LEU A 144 0.31 12.87 8.77
CA LEU A 144 1.05 12.04 7.83
C LEU A 144 0.35 11.93 6.47
N LEU A 145 -0.96 11.74 6.44
CA LEU A 145 -1.71 11.55 5.19
C LEU A 145 -1.59 12.75 4.23
N PRO A 146 -1.84 14.01 4.64
CA PRO A 146 -1.65 15.15 3.75
C PRO A 146 -0.18 15.45 3.47
N ALA A 147 0.72 15.30 4.45
CA ALA A 147 2.15 15.60 4.25
C ALA A 147 2.79 14.67 3.20
N THR A 148 2.53 13.37 3.31
CA THR A 148 3.04 12.36 2.38
C THR A 148 2.39 12.47 1.01
N PHE A 149 1.08 12.71 0.95
CA PHE A 149 0.38 12.93 -0.31
C PHE A 149 0.93 14.16 -1.06
N LEU A 150 1.10 15.29 -0.36
CA LEU A 150 1.66 16.50 -0.95
C LEU A 150 3.11 16.30 -1.41
N ALA A 151 3.92 15.59 -0.62
CA ALA A 151 5.28 15.25 -1.02
C ALA A 151 5.32 14.45 -2.33
N ILE A 152 4.41 13.46 -2.49
CA ILE A 152 4.31 12.64 -3.69
C ILE A 152 3.80 13.45 -4.89
N VAL A 153 2.83 14.33 -4.69
CA VAL A 153 2.37 15.22 -5.77
C VAL A 153 3.48 16.17 -6.21
N MET A 154 4.21 16.77 -5.25
CA MET A 154 5.31 17.69 -5.54
C MET A 154 6.47 17.01 -6.27
N ILE A 155 6.94 15.85 -5.80
CA ILE A 155 8.03 15.12 -6.47
C ILE A 155 7.62 14.67 -7.89
N SER A 156 6.36 14.27 -8.06
CA SER A 156 5.81 13.90 -9.36
C SER A 156 5.81 15.07 -10.34
N PHE A 157 5.43 16.26 -9.86
CA PHE A 157 5.44 17.48 -10.67
C PHE A 157 6.87 17.93 -11.02
N ILE A 158 7.78 17.93 -10.04
CA ILE A 158 9.18 18.29 -10.22
C ILE A 158 9.85 17.38 -11.27
N ILE A 159 9.63 16.06 -11.18
CA ILE A 159 10.23 15.10 -12.11
C ILE A 159 9.62 15.22 -13.51
N SER A 160 8.31 15.48 -13.59
CA SER A 160 7.65 15.70 -14.88
C SER A 160 8.12 16.99 -15.56
N TRP A 161 8.45 18.05 -14.81
CA TRP A 161 8.90 19.33 -15.36
C TRP A 161 10.41 19.35 -15.65
N CYS A 162 11.23 18.80 -14.76
CA CYS A 162 12.68 18.85 -14.88
C CYS A 162 13.23 17.91 -15.96
N PHE A 163 12.49 16.84 -16.31
CA PHE A 163 12.97 15.82 -17.24
C PHE A 163 12.00 15.57 -18.40
N ASP A 164 12.21 16.29 -19.50
CA ASP A 164 11.40 16.23 -20.74
C ASP A 164 11.98 15.33 -21.84
N SER A 165 13.11 14.63 -21.59
CA SER A 165 13.74 13.80 -22.64
C SER A 165 12.81 12.66 -23.07
N LYS A 166 12.68 12.44 -24.38
CA LYS A 166 11.80 11.41 -24.95
C LYS A 166 12.49 10.05 -24.90
N LEU A 167 11.71 8.96 -24.91
CA LEU A 167 12.27 7.60 -24.97
C LEU A 167 13.08 7.37 -26.25
N ALA A 168 12.72 8.06 -27.33
CA ALA A 168 13.42 8.00 -28.62
C ALA A 168 14.86 8.52 -28.57
N ASP A 169 15.19 9.38 -27.61
CA ASP A 169 16.52 9.99 -27.47
C ASP A 169 17.50 9.09 -26.69
N ASP A 170 17.03 7.95 -26.18
CA ASP A 170 17.86 7.04 -25.39
C ASP A 170 18.66 6.08 -26.30
N GLN A 171 19.98 6.21 -26.28
CA GLN A 171 20.90 5.39 -27.06
C GLN A 171 20.73 3.88 -26.77
N THR A 172 20.39 3.52 -25.53
CA THR A 172 20.13 2.13 -25.14
C THR A 172 18.82 1.61 -25.73
N TYR A 173 17.82 2.48 -25.84
CA TYR A 173 16.54 2.14 -26.47
C TYR A 173 16.71 1.95 -27.98
N GLN A 174 17.42 2.85 -28.66
CA GLN A 174 17.70 2.74 -30.09
C GLN A 174 18.47 1.46 -30.44
N GLN A 175 19.48 1.09 -29.64
CA GLN A 175 20.23 -0.16 -29.81
C GLN A 175 19.34 -1.40 -29.65
N ARG A 176 18.47 -1.42 -28.63
CA ARG A 176 17.53 -2.54 -28.40
C ARG A 176 16.43 -2.61 -29.45
N LEU A 177 15.98 -1.46 -29.96
CA LEU A 177 15.03 -1.37 -31.07
C LEU A 177 15.64 -1.91 -32.36
N ALA A 178 16.87 -1.50 -32.69
CA ALA A 178 17.60 -1.99 -33.85
C ALA A 178 17.89 -3.50 -33.79
N ALA A 179 18.10 -4.03 -32.58
CA ALA A 179 18.26 -5.46 -32.35
C ALA A 179 16.93 -6.26 -32.37
N GLY A 180 15.78 -5.60 -32.53
CA GLY A 180 14.46 -6.27 -32.53
C GLY A 180 14.06 -6.86 -31.18
N LEU A 181 14.73 -6.49 -30.08
CA LEU A 181 14.54 -7.05 -28.74
C LEU A 181 13.39 -6.40 -27.95
N ILE A 182 12.65 -5.47 -28.57
CA ILE A 182 11.57 -4.74 -27.91
C ILE A 182 10.26 -5.47 -28.15
N GLU A 183 9.92 -6.34 -27.20
CA GLU A 183 8.55 -6.80 -27.06
C GLU A 183 7.74 -5.74 -26.27
N LEU A 184 6.80 -5.12 -26.97
CA LEU A 184 5.66 -4.51 -26.32
C LEU A 184 4.73 -5.68 -25.95
N ARG A 185 4.58 -5.96 -24.66
CA ARG A 185 3.41 -6.71 -24.22
C ARG A 185 2.22 -5.90 -24.75
N GLY A 186 1.42 -6.48 -25.63
CA GLY A 186 0.09 -5.96 -25.93
C GLY A 186 -0.84 -6.38 -24.81
N CYS A 187 -1.93 -5.63 -24.60
CA CYS A 187 -2.99 -5.91 -23.62
C CYS A 187 -3.32 -7.41 -23.53
N GLN A 188 -2.67 -8.11 -22.61
CA GLN A 188 -3.06 -9.46 -22.24
C GLN A 188 -4.23 -9.25 -21.29
N ALA A 189 -5.45 -9.32 -21.82
CA ALA A 189 -6.67 -9.32 -21.01
C ALA A 189 -6.60 -10.53 -20.06
N LYS A 190 -6.00 -10.32 -18.90
CA LYS A 190 -5.91 -11.34 -17.85
C LYS A 190 -7.34 -11.72 -17.51
N LYS A 191 -7.67 -13.01 -17.58
CA LYS A 191 -8.96 -13.51 -17.09
C LYS A 191 -9.02 -13.26 -15.58
N ILE A 192 -9.69 -12.18 -15.19
CA ILE A 192 -9.94 -11.85 -13.80
C ILE A 192 -10.91 -12.90 -13.24
N LYS A 193 -10.54 -13.52 -12.12
CA LYS A 193 -11.43 -14.45 -11.40
C LYS A 193 -12.70 -13.70 -10.98
N ALA A 194 -13.87 -14.35 -11.08
CA ALA A 194 -15.15 -13.74 -10.71
C ALA A 194 -15.20 -13.24 -9.24
N GLY A 195 -14.40 -13.85 -8.35
CA GLY A 195 -14.26 -13.44 -6.94
C GLY A 195 -13.39 -12.21 -6.69
N ALA A 196 -12.55 -11.79 -7.64
CA ALA A 196 -11.53 -10.77 -7.44
C ALA A 196 -12.09 -9.38 -7.07
N LYS A 197 -13.17 -8.96 -7.72
CA LYS A 197 -13.81 -7.68 -7.40
C LYS A 197 -14.44 -7.69 -6.01
N LYS A 198 -15.04 -8.82 -5.61
CA LYS A 198 -15.65 -8.98 -4.28
C LYS A 198 -14.58 -9.01 -3.19
N SER A 199 -13.45 -9.69 -3.41
CA SER A 199 -12.38 -9.73 -2.42
C SER A 199 -11.77 -8.35 -2.16
N VAL A 200 -11.54 -7.56 -3.22
CA VAL A 200 -11.05 -6.17 -3.08
C VAL A 200 -12.07 -5.29 -2.37
N LEU A 201 -13.37 -5.45 -2.66
CA LEU A 201 -14.43 -4.71 -1.98
C LEU A 201 -14.46 -5.01 -0.47
N PHE A 202 -14.42 -6.29 -0.08
CA PHE A 202 -14.39 -6.67 1.34
C PHE A 202 -13.13 -6.19 2.03
N PHE A 203 -11.98 -6.27 1.37
CA PHE A 203 -10.73 -5.75 1.90
C PHE A 203 -10.80 -4.23 2.14
N LEU A 204 -11.27 -3.46 1.15
CA LEU A 204 -11.43 -2.01 1.26
C LEU A 204 -12.45 -1.62 2.35
N LEU A 205 -13.57 -2.35 2.46
CA LEU A 205 -14.53 -2.16 3.55
C LEU A 205 -13.87 -2.41 4.91
N GLY A 206 -13.05 -3.45 5.03
CA GLY A 206 -12.24 -3.72 6.22
C GLY A 206 -11.34 -2.55 6.60
N VAL A 207 -10.64 -1.97 5.62
CA VAL A 207 -9.78 -0.79 5.81
C VAL A 207 -10.58 0.40 6.34
N ILE A 208 -11.72 0.68 5.71
CA ILE A 208 -12.59 1.79 6.10
C ILE A 208 -13.13 1.56 7.52
N CYS A 209 -13.55 0.33 7.86
CA CYS A 209 -13.98 -0.03 9.21
C CYS A 209 -12.88 0.20 10.25
N VAL A 210 -11.63 -0.15 9.95
CA VAL A 210 -10.49 0.13 10.84
C VAL A 210 -10.31 1.63 11.05
N VAL A 211 -10.36 2.43 9.99
CA VAL A 211 -10.22 3.89 10.09
C VAL A 211 -11.37 4.50 10.89
N ILE A 212 -12.61 4.09 10.63
CA ILE A 212 -13.79 4.55 11.37
C ILE A 212 -13.67 4.16 12.85
N PHE A 213 -13.28 2.92 13.15
CA PHE A 213 -13.10 2.47 14.53
C PHE A 213 -12.01 3.30 15.26
N ALA A 214 -10.90 3.56 14.59
CA ALA A 214 -9.83 4.39 15.13
C ALA A 214 -10.27 5.85 15.32
N MET A 215 -11.12 6.38 14.45
CA MET A 215 -11.73 7.71 14.64
C MET A 215 -12.64 7.73 15.87
N ILE A 216 -13.51 6.74 16.03
CA ILE A 216 -14.45 6.67 17.16
C ILE A 216 -13.72 6.51 18.50
N ASN A 217 -12.64 5.72 18.55
CA ASN A 217 -11.85 5.53 19.78
C ASN A 217 -10.86 6.66 20.06
N SER A 218 -10.72 7.63 19.15
CA SER A 218 -9.79 8.74 19.35
C SER A 218 -10.24 9.65 20.50
N PRO A 219 -9.38 9.90 21.51
CA PRO A 219 -9.67 10.84 22.59
C PRO A 219 -10.00 12.25 22.09
N SER A 220 -9.53 12.61 20.89
CA SER A 220 -9.76 13.93 20.26
C SER A 220 -11.22 14.17 19.86
N LEU A 221 -12.03 13.12 19.70
CA LEU A 221 -13.43 13.21 19.32
C LEU A 221 -14.39 13.22 20.53
N GLY A 222 -13.89 12.89 21.74
CA GLY A 222 -14.65 12.99 23.00
C GLY A 222 -15.95 12.16 23.07
N LEU A 223 -16.16 11.24 22.14
CA LEU A 223 -17.44 10.52 21.96
C LEU A 223 -17.61 9.32 22.91
N ILE A 224 -16.52 8.80 23.50
CA ILE A 224 -16.54 7.65 24.42
C ILE A 224 -15.48 7.86 25.52
N GLU A 225 -15.89 7.96 26.79
CA GLU A 225 -14.99 8.17 27.94
C GLU A 225 -14.21 6.89 28.34
N THR A 226 -14.66 5.71 27.90
CA THR A 226 -13.96 4.43 28.11
C THR A 226 -13.90 3.63 26.81
N PRO A 227 -12.75 3.54 26.13
CA PRO A 227 -12.63 2.72 24.93
C PRO A 227 -12.92 1.26 25.29
N LEU A 228 -13.97 0.68 24.70
CA LEU A 228 -14.39 -0.71 24.94
C LEU A 228 -13.29 -1.73 24.56
N MET A 229 -12.39 -1.34 23.65
CA MET A 229 -11.32 -2.21 23.15
C MET A 229 -10.14 -1.40 22.61
N ASN A 230 -8.90 -1.87 22.85
CA ASN A 230 -7.68 -1.28 22.29
C ASN A 230 -7.71 -1.35 20.74
N THR A 231 -7.28 -0.27 20.07
CA THR A 231 -7.21 -0.13 18.60
C THR A 231 -6.51 -1.32 17.94
N THR A 232 -5.45 -1.85 18.56
CA THR A 232 -4.74 -3.06 18.12
C THR A 232 -5.67 -4.26 17.98
N ASN A 233 -6.46 -4.55 19.00
CA ASN A 233 -7.32 -5.73 19.01
C ASN A 233 -8.49 -5.58 18.03
N ALA A 234 -8.98 -4.35 17.84
CA ALA A 234 -10.00 -4.07 16.84
C ALA A 234 -9.47 -4.27 15.42
N ILE A 235 -8.26 -3.79 15.10
CA ILE A 235 -7.61 -4.06 13.80
C ILE A 235 -7.52 -5.57 13.57
N LEU A 236 -7.08 -6.33 14.57
CA LEU A 236 -6.96 -7.78 14.50
C LEU A 236 -8.30 -8.46 14.18
N ILE A 237 -9.36 -8.15 14.95
CA ILE A 237 -10.69 -8.75 14.75
C ILE A 237 -11.25 -8.38 13.37
N ILE A 238 -11.13 -7.12 12.97
CA ILE A 238 -11.66 -6.64 11.68
C ILE A 238 -10.94 -7.33 10.52
N MET A 239 -9.61 -7.37 10.52
CA MET A 239 -8.82 -7.97 9.44
C MET A 239 -9.01 -9.48 9.35
N LEU A 240 -9.11 -10.18 10.49
CA LEU A 240 -9.41 -11.61 10.51
C LEU A 240 -10.84 -11.92 10.03
N SER A 241 -11.80 -11.07 10.40
CA SER A 241 -13.18 -11.18 9.92
C SER A 241 -13.26 -10.95 8.40
N VAL A 242 -12.51 -9.99 7.88
CA VAL A 242 -12.40 -9.72 6.44
C VAL A 242 -11.77 -10.91 5.72
N ALA A 243 -10.68 -11.48 6.24
CA ALA A 243 -10.07 -12.69 5.69
C ALA A 243 -11.08 -13.85 5.62
N THR A 244 -11.87 -14.05 6.69
CA THR A 244 -12.91 -15.08 6.77
C THR A 244 -14.04 -14.81 5.76
N LEU A 245 -14.49 -13.55 5.63
CA LEU A 245 -15.51 -13.17 4.65
C LEU A 245 -15.04 -13.36 3.21
N ILE A 246 -13.79 -13.02 2.91
CA ILE A 246 -13.19 -13.20 1.58
C ILE A 246 -13.10 -14.70 1.25
N THR A 247 -12.60 -15.51 2.18
CA THR A 247 -12.44 -16.96 1.95
C THR A 247 -13.79 -17.66 1.73
N LEU A 248 -14.80 -17.34 2.55
CA LEU A 248 -16.15 -17.89 2.42
C LEU A 248 -16.84 -17.39 1.14
N SER A 249 -16.81 -16.07 0.88
CA SER A 249 -17.56 -15.47 -0.24
C SER A 249 -16.94 -15.73 -1.61
N CYS A 250 -15.61 -15.88 -1.67
CA CYS A 250 -14.88 -16.14 -2.90
C CYS A 250 -14.53 -17.61 -3.10
N GLN A 251 -14.98 -18.51 -2.20
CA GLN A 251 -14.68 -19.95 -2.21
C GLN A 251 -13.19 -20.22 -2.44
N VAL A 252 -12.35 -19.51 -1.68
CA VAL A 252 -10.90 -19.62 -1.82
C VAL A 252 -10.46 -20.97 -1.24
N LYS A 253 -9.66 -21.74 -2.00
CA LYS A 253 -9.00 -22.94 -1.46
C LYS A 253 -8.05 -22.51 -0.34
N THR A 254 -8.38 -22.85 0.90
CA THR A 254 -7.60 -22.51 2.09
C THR A 254 -6.16 -23.02 2.03
N ASP A 255 -5.92 -24.16 1.39
CA ASP A 255 -4.58 -24.73 1.19
C ASP A 255 -3.66 -23.84 0.35
N ALA A 256 -4.23 -23.02 -0.55
CA ALA A 256 -3.46 -22.08 -1.34
C ALA A 256 -2.98 -20.87 -0.52
N ILE A 257 -3.68 -20.53 0.58
CA ILE A 257 -3.36 -19.38 1.45
C ILE A 257 -2.07 -19.59 2.22
N LEU A 258 -1.81 -20.83 2.64
CA LEU A 258 -0.58 -21.21 3.34
C LEU A 258 0.64 -21.28 2.40
N ASN A 259 0.42 -21.41 1.09
CA ASN A 259 1.47 -21.60 0.08
C ASN A 259 1.73 -20.33 -0.77
N SER A 260 1.11 -19.19 -0.44
CA SER A 260 1.23 -17.91 -1.16
C SER A 260 2.03 -16.90 -0.35
#